data_AF-A0A962WK98-F1
#
_entry.id   AF-A0A962WK98-F1
#
_cell.length_a   1.000
_cell.length_b   1.000
_cell.length_c   1.000
_cell.angle_alpha   90.00
_cell.angle_beta   90.00
_cell.angle_gamma   90.00
#
_symmetry.space_group_name_H-M   'P 1'
#
loop_
_entity.id
_entity.type
_entity.pdbx_description
1 polymer ?
#
loop_
_entity_poly.entity_id
_entity_poly.type
_entity_poly.pdbx_seq_one_letter_code
_entity_poly.pdbx_strand_id
1 'polypeptide(L)'
;MDGTGGGITRITAGAGQPEHFDVLIVGAGISGVGGAYHLQQQCPDKTFVVLETFESFGGTWWSHRYPGIRSDSDLHTFGYRFKPWTGPPIATAEEILAYMGEVIEENEIDRHIRYRHRIQAARWDSTERLWTLDVRRLDTGERLRFTGNFLWMCQGYYRHSEGYTPEWPGMEDFKGQIVHPQT
;
A
#
# COMPACT_ATOMS: atom_id res chain seq x y z
N MET A 1 35.02 36.94 -10.08
CA MET A 1 34.04 37.16 -11.16
C MET A 1 33.68 35.78 -11.70
N ASP A 2 32.90 35.00 -10.97
CA ASP A 2 31.42 34.91 -11.00
C ASP A 2 31.03 33.74 -11.93
N GLY A 3 30.23 32.73 -11.57
CA GLY A 3 29.49 32.50 -10.35
C GLY A 3 29.12 31.03 -10.20
N THR A 4 29.11 30.59 -8.95
CA THR A 4 28.46 29.37 -8.47
C THR A 4 26.95 29.65 -8.33
N GLY A 5 26.13 28.79 -8.91
CA GLY A 5 24.67 28.93 -8.89
C GLY A 5 23.94 27.60 -8.89
N GLY A 6 24.39 26.66 -8.05
CA GLY A 6 23.64 25.44 -7.76
C GLY A 6 22.41 25.77 -6.92
N GLY A 7 21.27 26.00 -7.59
CA GLY A 7 19.98 26.20 -6.95
C GLY A 7 19.48 24.89 -6.34
N ILE A 8 19.88 24.59 -5.10
CA ILE A 8 19.16 23.64 -4.26
C ILE A 8 17.84 24.31 -3.88
N THR A 9 16.75 23.87 -4.51
CA THR A 9 15.39 24.25 -4.13
C THR A 9 15.18 23.87 -2.67
N ARG A 10 15.20 24.87 -1.78
CA ARG A 10 14.76 24.73 -0.38
C ARG A 10 13.30 24.29 -0.40
N ILE A 11 13.05 23.05 0.00
CA ILE A 11 11.69 22.62 0.35
C ILE A 11 11.32 23.36 1.64
N THR A 12 10.39 24.27 1.52
CA THR A 12 9.75 25.03 2.60
C THR A 12 9.27 24.12 3.71
N ALA A 13 9.66 24.46 4.94
CA ALA A 13 9.18 23.85 6.17
C ALA A 13 7.68 24.09 6.36
N GLY A 14 6.98 23.03 6.78
CA GLY A 14 5.55 23.04 7.07
C GLY A 14 4.98 21.62 7.12
N ALA A 15 5.58 20.75 7.92
CA ALA A 15 5.00 19.47 8.32
C ALA A 15 5.30 19.30 9.81
N GLY A 16 4.33 18.79 10.57
CA GLY A 16 4.50 18.52 12.01
C GLY A 16 5.72 17.64 12.30
N GLN A 17 6.04 17.48 13.59
CA GLN A 17 7.09 16.56 14.01
C GLN A 17 6.82 15.17 13.41
N PRO A 18 7.84 14.50 12.82
CA PRO A 18 7.64 13.19 12.20
C PRO A 18 7.11 12.18 13.22
N GLU A 19 6.13 11.38 12.82
CA GLU A 19 5.74 10.19 13.60
C GLU A 19 6.82 9.11 13.42
N HIS A 20 7.20 8.44 14.51
CA HIS A 20 8.28 7.47 14.51
C HIS A 20 7.79 6.08 14.89
N PHE A 21 8.24 5.06 14.14
CA PHE A 21 7.93 3.64 14.36
C PHE A 21 9.20 2.81 14.11
N ASP A 22 9.31 1.63 14.72
CA ASP A 22 10.41 0.72 14.39
C ASP A 22 10.32 0.23 12.94
N VAL A 23 9.09 -0.08 12.47
CA VAL A 23 8.81 -0.62 11.14
C VAL A 23 7.74 0.18 10.41
N LEU A 24 8.04 0.62 9.19
CA LEU A 24 7.09 1.23 8.26
C LEU A 24 6.68 0.20 7.21
N ILE A 25 5.41 -0.21 7.20
CA ILE A 25 4.86 -1.13 6.20
C ILE A 25 4.12 -0.32 5.13
N VAL A 26 4.41 -0.56 3.86
CA VAL A 26 3.80 0.14 2.73
C VAL A 26 2.79 -0.74 2.04
N GLY A 27 1.50 -0.42 2.17
CA GLY A 27 0.38 -1.15 1.57
C GLY A 27 -0.29 -2.13 2.53
N ALA A 28 -1.63 -2.11 2.55
CA ALA A 28 -2.52 -3.01 3.29
C ALA A 28 -3.17 -4.05 2.36
N GLY A 29 -2.42 -4.54 1.37
CA GLY A 29 -2.73 -5.76 0.64
C GLY A 29 -2.36 -7.02 1.42
N ILE A 30 -2.46 -8.20 0.79
CA ILE A 30 -2.19 -9.49 1.44
C ILE A 30 -0.82 -9.52 2.14
N SER A 31 0.24 -9.06 1.46
CA SER A 31 1.59 -9.04 2.04
C SER A 31 1.71 -8.11 3.24
N GLY A 32 1.04 -6.95 3.22
CA GLY A 32 1.09 -5.98 4.31
C GLY A 32 0.35 -6.47 5.56
N VAL A 33 -0.83 -7.05 5.39
CA VAL A 33 -1.63 -7.63 6.48
C VAL A 33 -0.92 -8.83 7.09
N GLY A 34 -0.43 -9.76 6.26
CA GLY A 34 0.36 -10.90 6.75
C GLY A 34 1.66 -10.47 7.44
N GLY A 35 2.34 -9.44 6.93
CA GLY A 35 3.53 -8.85 7.56
C GLY A 35 3.22 -8.25 8.92
N ALA A 36 2.13 -7.49 9.05
CA ALA A 36 1.67 -6.91 10.31
C ALA A 36 1.37 -7.99 11.36
N TYR A 37 0.63 -9.04 10.99
CA TYR A 37 0.36 -10.18 11.88
C TYR A 37 1.67 -10.80 12.41
N HIS A 38 2.60 -11.14 11.51
CA HIS A 38 3.86 -11.76 11.92
C HIS A 38 4.71 -10.83 12.78
N LEU A 39 4.70 -9.53 12.50
CA LEU A 39 5.43 -8.56 13.32
C LEU A 39 4.87 -8.49 14.74
N GLN A 40 3.54 -8.48 14.91
CA GLN A 40 2.90 -8.53 16.24
C GLN A 40 3.28 -9.81 17.01
N GLN A 41 3.29 -10.96 16.33
CA GLN A 41 3.53 -12.26 16.97
C GLN A 41 5.01 -12.50 17.29
N GLN A 42 5.92 -12.07 16.41
CA GLN A 42 7.34 -12.41 16.49
C GLN A 42 8.19 -11.29 17.08
N CYS A 43 7.70 -10.05 17.06
CA CYS A 43 8.38 -8.87 17.56
C CYS A 43 7.41 -7.98 18.36
N PRO A 44 6.79 -8.49 19.45
CA PRO A 44 5.74 -7.78 20.17
C PRO A 44 6.19 -6.43 20.77
N ASP A 45 7.50 -6.26 21.01
CA ASP A 45 8.07 -5.03 21.53
C ASP A 45 8.33 -3.96 20.44
N LYS A 46 8.01 -4.25 19.18
CA LYS A 46 8.25 -3.35 18.04
C LYS A 46 6.99 -2.61 17.63
N THR A 47 7.14 -1.29 17.51
CA THR A 47 6.09 -0.40 17.01
C THR A 47 6.07 -0.42 15.48
N PHE A 48 4.89 -0.38 14.89
CA PHE A 48 4.75 -0.31 13.44
C PHE A 48 3.50 0.42 13.01
N VAL A 49 3.53 0.87 11.75
CA VAL A 49 2.40 1.44 11.04
C VAL A 49 2.32 0.87 9.63
N VAL A 50 1.11 0.60 9.17
CA VAL A 50 0.81 0.24 7.78
C VAL A 50 0.21 1.46 7.09
N LEU A 51 0.89 1.98 6.06
CA LEU A 51 0.41 3.11 5.28
C LEU A 51 -0.22 2.61 3.98
N GLU A 52 -1.53 2.86 3.81
CA GLU A 52 -2.30 2.45 2.65
C GLU A 52 -2.80 3.68 1.88
N THR A 53 -2.60 3.67 0.56
CA THR A 53 -3.04 4.74 -0.33
C THR A 53 -4.54 4.72 -0.56
N PHE A 54 -5.15 3.55 -0.65
CA PHE A 54 -6.58 3.39 -0.80
C PHE A 54 -7.33 3.73 0.50
N GLU A 55 -8.65 3.91 0.38
CA GLU A 55 -9.52 4.14 1.52
C GLU A 55 -9.91 2.88 2.30
N SER A 56 -9.47 1.71 1.81
CA SER A 56 -9.70 0.41 2.40
C SER A 56 -8.49 -0.49 2.17
N PHE A 57 -8.49 -1.66 2.82
CA PHE A 57 -7.49 -2.70 2.63
C PHE A 57 -7.81 -3.56 1.39
N GLY A 58 -6.90 -4.46 1.03
CA GLY A 58 -7.10 -5.47 -0.01
C GLY A 58 -6.17 -5.35 -1.21
N GLY A 59 -5.59 -4.17 -1.45
CA GLY A 59 -4.64 -3.94 -2.54
C GLY A 59 -5.24 -4.26 -3.91
N THR A 60 -4.72 -5.29 -4.60
CA THR A 60 -5.23 -5.75 -5.90
C THR A 60 -6.73 -6.05 -5.85
N TRP A 61 -7.21 -6.69 -4.78
CA TRP A 61 -8.62 -7.08 -4.62
C TRP A 61 -9.55 -5.89 -4.38
N TRP A 62 -9.00 -4.75 -3.94
CA TRP A 62 -9.75 -3.50 -3.83
C TRP A 62 -9.80 -2.73 -5.16
N SER A 63 -8.70 -2.74 -5.91
CA SER A 63 -8.48 -1.91 -7.11
C SER A 63 -8.94 -2.54 -8.42
N HIS A 64 -9.21 -3.84 -8.45
CA HIS A 64 -9.71 -4.52 -9.65
C HIS A 64 -11.14 -4.98 -9.39
N ARG A 65 -12.10 -4.37 -10.10
CA ARG A 65 -13.54 -4.52 -9.83
C ARG A 65 -14.34 -5.04 -11.03
N TYR A 66 -13.67 -5.54 -12.05
CA TYR A 66 -14.35 -6.10 -13.21
C TYR A 66 -15.11 -7.39 -12.85
N PRO A 67 -16.23 -7.69 -13.53
CA PRO A 67 -17.01 -8.90 -13.24
C PRO A 67 -16.20 -10.19 -13.40
N GLY A 68 -16.28 -11.08 -12.40
CA GLY A 68 -15.65 -12.40 -12.45
C GLY A 68 -14.18 -12.44 -12.00
N ILE A 69 -13.66 -11.35 -11.44
CA ILE A 69 -12.35 -11.34 -10.77
C ILE A 69 -12.29 -12.40 -9.66
N ARG A 70 -11.21 -13.17 -9.67
CA ARG A 70 -10.94 -14.27 -8.76
C ARG A 70 -9.45 -14.55 -8.70
N SER A 71 -9.03 -15.30 -7.69
CA SER A 71 -7.69 -15.89 -7.63
C SER A 71 -7.47 -16.84 -8.82
N ASP A 72 -6.25 -16.84 -9.35
CA ASP A 72 -5.77 -17.89 -10.26
C ASP A 72 -5.12 -19.05 -9.48
N SER A 73 -4.79 -18.81 -8.22
CA SER A 73 -4.17 -19.74 -7.29
C SER A 73 -5.20 -20.29 -6.31
N ASP A 74 -5.03 -21.53 -5.86
CA ASP A 74 -5.90 -22.06 -4.82
C ASP A 74 -5.60 -21.38 -3.46
N LEU A 75 -6.65 -21.01 -2.71
CA LEU A 75 -6.46 -20.34 -1.43
C LEU A 75 -6.02 -21.26 -0.30
N HIS A 76 -6.05 -22.59 -0.47
CA HIS A 76 -5.48 -23.48 0.53
C HIS A 76 -3.95 -23.37 0.58
N THR A 77 -3.30 -23.02 -0.54
CA THR A 77 -1.86 -22.74 -0.62
C THR A 77 -1.54 -21.25 -0.58
N PHE A 78 -2.39 -20.40 -1.15
CA PHE A 78 -2.17 -18.95 -1.21
C PHE A 78 -2.60 -18.20 0.07
N GLY A 79 -3.54 -18.75 0.84
CA GLY A 79 -4.04 -18.14 2.07
C GLY A 79 -3.00 -18.08 3.19
N TYR A 80 -3.32 -17.33 4.25
CA TYR A 80 -2.44 -17.25 5.41
C TYR A 80 -2.40 -18.57 6.18
N ARG A 81 -1.18 -19.07 6.44
CA ARG A 81 -0.99 -20.29 7.25
C ARG A 81 -1.63 -20.21 8.63
N PHE A 82 -1.66 -19.01 9.23
CA PHE A 82 -2.21 -18.78 10.57
C PHE A 82 -3.74 -18.64 10.58
N LYS A 83 -4.38 -18.48 9.42
CA LYS A 83 -5.83 -18.50 9.26
C LYS A 83 -6.18 -19.33 8.02
N PRO A 84 -6.13 -20.66 8.09
CA PRO A 84 -6.34 -21.51 6.92
C PRO A 84 -7.67 -21.23 6.22
N TRP A 85 -7.64 -21.20 4.89
CA TRP A 85 -8.84 -21.00 4.07
C TRP A 85 -9.74 -22.23 4.08
N THR A 86 -11.05 -22.02 4.31
CA THR A 86 -12.07 -23.07 4.44
C THR A 86 -13.13 -23.05 3.33
N GLY A 87 -13.10 -22.05 2.44
CA GLY A 87 -14.04 -21.92 1.32
C GLY A 87 -13.62 -22.69 0.06
N PRO A 88 -14.25 -22.38 -1.09
CA PRO A 88 -13.89 -22.97 -2.38
C PRO A 88 -12.42 -22.71 -2.75
N PRO A 89 -11.72 -23.63 -3.45
CA PRO A 89 -10.30 -23.45 -3.76
C PRO A 89 -10.00 -22.15 -4.51
N ILE A 90 -10.86 -21.78 -5.46
CA ILE A 90 -10.75 -20.55 -6.24
C ILE A 90 -11.74 -19.53 -5.72
N ALA A 91 -11.24 -18.56 -4.96
CA ALA A 91 -12.05 -17.51 -4.35
C ALA A 91 -12.19 -16.28 -5.25
N THR A 92 -13.35 -15.66 -5.19
CA THR A 92 -13.67 -14.36 -5.76
C THR A 92 -12.96 -13.23 -5.00
N ALA A 93 -12.91 -12.03 -5.59
CA ALA A 93 -12.37 -10.86 -4.88
C ALA A 93 -13.15 -10.54 -3.59
N GLU A 94 -14.48 -10.72 -3.58
CA GLU A 94 -15.34 -10.49 -2.41
C GLU A 94 -14.98 -11.45 -1.27
N GLU A 95 -14.85 -12.74 -1.57
CA GLU A 95 -14.42 -13.76 -0.61
C GLU A 95 -13.03 -13.47 -0.03
N ILE A 96 -12.09 -13.03 -0.87
CA ILE A 96 -10.74 -12.66 -0.43
C ILE A 96 -10.76 -11.41 0.46
N LEU A 97 -11.55 -10.40 0.11
CA LEU A 97 -11.72 -9.20 0.93
C LEU A 97 -12.37 -9.53 2.28
N ALA A 98 -13.40 -10.37 2.31
CA ALA A 98 -14.03 -10.82 3.54
C ALA A 98 -13.02 -11.55 4.44
N TYR A 99 -12.28 -12.50 3.88
CA TYR A 99 -11.21 -13.23 4.58
C TYR A 99 -10.12 -12.32 5.14
N MET A 100 -9.64 -11.36 4.35
CA MET A 100 -8.67 -10.38 4.83
C MET A 100 -9.25 -9.48 5.93
N GLY A 101 -10.53 -9.10 5.83
CA GLY A 101 -11.23 -8.33 6.85
C GLY A 101 -11.28 -9.07 8.18
N GLU A 102 -11.65 -10.36 8.16
CA GLU A 102 -11.62 -11.22 9.35
C GLU A 102 -10.22 -11.29 9.96
N VAL A 103 -9.16 -11.45 9.15
CA VAL A 103 -7.77 -11.44 9.66
C VAL A 103 -7.44 -10.14 10.36
N ILE A 104 -7.82 -9.02 9.76
CA ILE A 104 -7.53 -7.70 10.31
C ILE A 104 -8.25 -7.51 11.65
N GLU A 105 -9.53 -7.88 11.72
CA GLU A 105 -10.37 -7.75 12.91
C GLU A 105 -9.92 -8.68 14.04
N GLU A 106 -9.77 -9.98 13.77
CA GLU A 106 -9.40 -11.00 14.77
C GLU A 106 -8.04 -10.73 15.42
N ASN A 107 -7.15 -10.01 14.74
CA ASN A 107 -5.79 -9.73 15.19
C ASN A 107 -5.57 -8.24 15.53
N GLU A 108 -6.65 -7.46 15.55
CA GLU A 108 -6.65 -6.03 15.88
C GLU A 108 -5.56 -5.25 15.09
N ILE A 109 -5.42 -5.57 13.79
CA ILE A 109 -4.46 -4.93 12.88
C ILE A 109 -4.99 -3.58 12.39
N ASP A 110 -6.31 -3.38 12.41
CA ASP A 110 -7.01 -2.18 11.97
C ASP A 110 -6.43 -0.89 12.58
N ARG A 111 -6.13 -0.89 13.88
CA ARG A 111 -5.56 0.26 14.60
C ARG A 111 -4.17 0.66 14.13
N HIS A 112 -3.46 -0.23 13.46
CA HIS A 112 -2.13 0.00 12.89
C HIS A 112 -2.17 0.46 11.43
N ILE A 113 -3.33 0.39 10.77
CA ILE A 113 -3.48 0.80 9.37
C ILE A 113 -3.88 2.29 9.31
N ARG A 114 -3.25 3.02 8.40
CA ARG A 114 -3.58 4.40 8.06
C ARG A 114 -3.96 4.45 6.58
N TYR A 115 -5.25 4.48 6.31
CA TYR A 115 -5.82 4.57 4.97
C TYR A 115 -5.70 5.99 4.40
N ARG A 116 -5.79 6.11 3.07
CA ARG A 116 -5.66 7.39 2.34
C ARG A 116 -4.31 8.08 2.54
N HIS A 117 -3.27 7.35 2.94
CA HIS A 117 -1.90 7.83 3.13
C HIS A 117 -1.04 7.44 1.93
N ARG A 118 -0.90 8.35 0.96
CA ARG A 118 -0.08 8.14 -0.22
C ARG A 118 1.37 8.55 0.05
N ILE A 119 2.28 7.59 0.04
CA ILE A 119 3.72 7.87 0.10
C ILE A 119 4.16 8.50 -1.23
N GLN A 120 4.83 9.65 -1.14
CA GLN A 120 5.33 10.40 -2.29
C GLN A 120 6.84 10.21 -2.49
N ALA A 121 7.58 9.99 -1.40
CA ALA A 121 9.01 9.75 -1.43
C ALA A 121 9.44 8.92 -0.20
N ALA A 122 10.46 8.09 -0.39
CA ALA A 122 11.18 7.41 0.67
C ALA A 122 12.66 7.79 0.58
N ARG A 123 13.28 8.15 1.70
CA ARG A 123 14.70 8.52 1.77
C ARG A 123 15.37 7.81 2.92
N TRP A 124 16.53 7.22 2.66
CA TRP A 124 17.41 6.68 3.69
C TRP A 124 18.45 7.73 4.09
N ASP A 125 18.63 7.93 5.38
CA ASP A 125 19.72 8.72 5.94
C ASP A 125 20.71 7.77 6.65
N SER A 126 21.93 7.66 6.13
CA SER A 126 22.97 6.81 6.72
C SER A 126 23.57 7.37 8.02
N THR A 127 23.47 8.67 8.25
CA THR A 127 23.96 9.32 9.49
C THR A 127 23.01 8.99 10.64
N GLU A 128 21.71 9.22 10.41
CA GLU A 128 20.66 8.96 11.40
C GLU A 128 20.28 7.47 11.46
N ARG A 129 20.59 6.70 10.39
CA ARG A 129 20.20 5.30 10.19
C ARG A 129 18.68 5.13 10.21
N LEU A 130 17.99 6.02 9.50
CA LEU A 130 16.54 6.10 9.45
C LEU A 130 16.02 6.23 8.03
N TRP A 131 14.90 5.56 7.78
CA TRP A 131 14.01 5.87 6.68
C TRP A 131 13.13 7.07 7.05
N THR A 132 12.91 7.95 6.08
CA THR A 132 11.93 9.02 6.13
C THR A 132 10.99 8.90 4.94
N LEU A 133 9.68 8.81 5.21
CA LEU A 133 8.62 8.84 4.21
C LEU A 133 7.95 10.20 4.21
N ASP A 134 7.90 10.85 3.06
CA ASP A 134 7.01 11.98 2.82
C ASP A 134 5.66 11.44 2.35
N VAL A 135 4.59 11.77 3.06
CA VAL A 135 3.25 11.20 2.84
C VAL A 135 2.25 12.33 2.60
N ARG A 136 1.33 12.13 1.65
CA ARG A 136 0.17 12.98 1.44
C ARG A 136 -1.09 12.24 1.85
N ARG A 137 -1.84 12.84 2.78
CA ARG A 137 -3.18 12.38 3.15
C ARG A 137 -4.17 12.81 2.05
N LEU A 138 -4.87 11.87 1.44
CA LEU A 138 -5.64 12.13 0.20
C LEU A 138 -7.00 12.78 0.44
N ASP A 139 -7.60 12.59 1.62
CA ASP A 139 -8.87 13.21 2.03
C ASP A 139 -8.70 14.67 2.48
N THR A 140 -7.58 15.03 3.13
CA THR A 140 -7.33 16.39 3.62
C THR A 140 -6.32 17.19 2.78
N GLY A 141 -5.49 16.50 1.99
CA GLY A 141 -4.37 17.10 1.28
C GLY A 141 -3.14 17.38 2.17
N GLU A 142 -3.21 17.05 3.46
CA GLU A 142 -2.15 17.27 4.44
C GLU A 142 -0.85 16.54 4.05
N ARG A 143 0.28 17.19 4.35
CA ARG A 143 1.61 16.61 4.18
C ARG A 143 2.11 16.15 5.55
N LEU A 144 2.38 14.86 5.65
CA LEU A 144 2.83 14.17 6.84
C LEU A 144 4.23 13.60 6.61
N ARG A 145 4.94 13.32 7.70
CA ARG A 145 6.23 12.63 7.65
C ARG A 145 6.24 11.49 8.65
N PHE A 146 6.70 10.33 8.18
CA PHE A 146 6.88 9.13 8.99
C PHE A 146 8.35 8.74 8.96
N THR A 147 8.87 8.26 10.07
CA THR A 147 10.26 7.78 10.19
C THR A 147 10.30 6.39 10.80
N GLY A 148 11.32 5.61 10.44
CA GLY A 148 11.53 4.32 11.06
C GLY A 148 12.84 3.65 10.67
N ASN A 149 13.18 2.59 11.41
CA ASN A 149 14.45 1.86 11.21
C ASN A 149 14.37 0.88 10.06
N PHE A 150 13.17 0.34 9.78
CA PHE A 150 12.95 -0.62 8.70
C PHE A 150 11.80 -0.17 7.81
N LEU A 151 11.97 -0.33 6.49
CA LEU A 151 10.96 -0.06 5.48
C LEU A 151 10.57 -1.37 4.80
N TRP A 152 9.34 -1.83 5.05
CA TRP A 152 8.78 -3.04 4.46
C TRP A 152 7.85 -2.71 3.31
N MET A 153 8.33 -2.95 2.09
CA MET A 153 7.63 -2.62 0.85
C MET A 153 6.64 -3.72 0.45
N CYS A 154 5.34 -3.49 0.70
CA CYS A 154 4.23 -4.40 0.41
C CYS A 154 3.24 -3.82 -0.62
N GLN A 155 3.68 -2.85 -1.45
CA GLN A 155 2.82 -2.10 -2.37
C GLN A 155 2.31 -2.91 -3.58
N GLY A 156 2.75 -4.16 -3.74
CA GLY A 156 2.45 -4.96 -4.93
C GLY A 156 3.20 -4.48 -6.18
N TYR A 157 2.82 -5.03 -7.33
CA TYR A 157 3.54 -4.85 -8.60
C TYR A 157 2.79 -3.96 -9.62
N TYR A 158 1.52 -3.63 -9.37
CA TYR A 158 0.74 -2.75 -10.24
C TYR A 158 1.06 -1.27 -10.00
N ARG A 159 0.95 -0.46 -11.05
CA ARG A 159 0.98 1.01 -10.93
C ARG A 159 -0.39 1.48 -10.46
N HIS A 160 -0.53 1.81 -9.17
CA HIS A 160 -1.82 2.22 -8.58
C HIS A 160 -2.46 3.48 -9.16
N SER A 161 -1.67 4.36 -9.78
CA SER A 161 -2.20 5.61 -10.34
C SER A 161 -2.87 5.42 -11.70
N GLU A 162 -2.43 4.44 -12.48
CA GLU A 162 -2.84 4.25 -13.86
C GLU A 162 -2.39 2.88 -14.37
N GLY A 163 -3.31 2.09 -14.92
CA GLY A 163 -2.95 0.85 -15.60
C GLY A 163 -2.38 1.11 -16.99
N TYR A 164 -1.59 0.18 -17.51
CA TYR A 164 -1.03 0.32 -18.85
C TYR A 164 -2.11 0.10 -19.91
N THR A 165 -2.44 1.17 -20.65
CA THR A 165 -3.29 1.10 -21.84
C THR A 165 -2.42 1.20 -23.08
N PRO A 166 -2.35 0.16 -23.94
CA PRO A 166 -1.64 0.25 -25.20
C PRO A 166 -2.31 1.25 -26.16
N GLU A 167 -1.52 1.91 -26.98
CA GLU A 167 -2.01 2.77 -28.06
C GLU A 167 -2.06 1.96 -29.37
N TRP A 168 -3.20 1.99 -30.04
CA TRP A 168 -3.38 1.39 -31.37
C TRP A 168 -3.82 2.46 -32.38
N PRO A 169 -3.30 2.45 -33.62
CA PRO A 169 -3.79 3.35 -34.67
C PRO A 169 -5.30 3.18 -34.90
N GLY A 170 -6.06 4.27 -34.83
CA GLY A 170 -7.53 4.27 -35.00
C GLY A 170 -8.31 3.83 -33.76
N MET A 171 -7.67 3.69 -32.59
CA MET A 171 -8.36 3.40 -31.32
C MET A 171 -9.37 4.50 -30.96
N GLU A 172 -9.06 5.75 -31.30
CA GLU A 172 -9.92 6.93 -31.15
C GLU A 172 -11.17 6.90 -32.05
N ASP A 173 -11.16 6.09 -33.11
CA ASP A 173 -12.30 5.95 -34.02
C ASP A 173 -13.40 5.05 -33.44
N PHE A 174 -13.06 4.20 -32.47
CA PHE A 174 -14.03 3.35 -31.79
C PHE A 174 -15.06 4.19 -31.03
N LYS A 175 -16.35 4.01 -31.35
CA LYS A 175 -17.45 4.80 -30.76
C LYS A 175 -18.05 4.17 -29.50
N GLY A 176 -17.59 2.99 -29.11
CA GLY A 176 -18.01 2.32 -27.89
C GLY A 176 -17.19 2.75 -26.68
N GLN A 177 -17.58 2.24 -25.51
CA GLN A 177 -16.83 2.46 -24.28
C GLN A 177 -15.61 1.54 -24.23
N ILE A 178 -14.43 2.12 -24.00
CA ILE A 178 -13.22 1.37 -23.66
C ILE A 178 -13.10 1.37 -22.14
N VAL A 179 -12.97 0.18 -21.55
CA VAL A 179 -12.87 -0.02 -20.10
C VAL A 179 -11.53 -0.64 -19.79
N HIS A 180 -10.78 -0.06 -18.86
CA HIS A 180 -9.57 -0.65 -18.32
C HIS A 180 -9.94 -1.55 -17.13
N PRO A 181 -9.36 -2.76 -16.97
CA PRO A 181 -9.74 -3.67 -15.88
C PRO A 181 -9.20 -3.25 -14.50
N GLN A 182 -8.17 -2.42 -14.46
CA GLN A 182 -7.67 -1.77 -13.25
C GLN A 182 -8.31 -0.37 -13.17
N THR A 183 -9.24 -0.17 -12.23
CA THR A 183 -10.04 1.07 -12.06
C THR A 183 -10.27 1.38 -10.59
#